data_AF-A0A7C7VXZ4-F1
#
_entry.id   AF-A0A7C7VXZ4-F1
#
_cell.length_a   1.000
_cell.length_b   1.000
_cell.length_c   1.000
_cell.angle_alpha   90.00
_cell.angle_beta   90.00
_cell.angle_gamma   90.00
#
_symmetry.space_group_name_H-M   'P 1'
#
loop_
_entity.id
_entity.type
_entity.pdbx_description
1 polymer ?
#
loop_
_entity_poly.entity_id
_entity_poly.type
_entity_poly.pdbx_seq_one_letter_code
_entity_poly.pdbx_strand_id
1 'polypeptide(L)'
;MSSDNLAASQAGLELQTPTLKVINSKGEWETVIEDMGFPAGLPKYMTVDLTGKFLTDDYRIKITTNMPIYWDQILVSTFSDRGPITVTSLYPFRAELRWRGYPEVMLPDGRYPPVYNHHRLTGPAIWENLAGYYTRYGDVTPLLKESDDKYVIMSHGDEVAIDFDATLVPALPEGWSRDFFFYADGFNKDTDPNSAYSLTVQPLPFHEMSGYPYPEDECYPFDPEHMKYMEDYNTRLIRSEWAAMVR
;
A
#
# COMPACT_ATOMS: atom_id res chain seq x y z
N MET A 1 -13.30 -2.10 5.51
CA MET A 1 -14.15 -1.80 4.34
C MET A 1 -15.06 -0.64 4.70
N SER A 2 -15.07 0.47 3.94
CA SER A 2 -15.99 1.59 4.25
C SER A 2 -17.44 1.14 4.35
N SER A 3 -18.18 1.66 5.34
CA SER A 3 -19.62 1.41 5.52
C SER A 3 -20.43 1.68 4.25
N ASP A 4 -20.02 2.63 3.42
CA ASP A 4 -20.70 2.94 2.15
C ASP A 4 -20.57 1.80 1.13
N ASN A 5 -19.39 1.17 1.05
CA ASN A 5 -19.15 0.04 0.16
C ASN A 5 -19.94 -1.20 0.62
N LEU A 6 -20.03 -1.41 1.93
CA LEU A 6 -20.85 -2.49 2.51
C LEU A 6 -22.34 -2.26 2.19
N ALA A 7 -22.84 -1.04 2.41
CA ALA A 7 -24.23 -0.70 2.13
C ALA A 7 -24.58 -0.84 0.64
N ALA A 8 -23.68 -0.40 -0.26
CA ALA A 8 -23.84 -0.57 -1.70
C ALA A 8 -23.92 -2.05 -2.08
N SER A 9 -22.99 -2.88 -1.56
CA SER A 9 -22.98 -4.32 -1.81
C SER A 9 -24.25 -5.01 -1.30
N GLN A 10 -24.73 -4.66 -0.10
CA GLN A 10 -25.99 -5.17 0.46
C GLN A 10 -27.22 -4.75 -0.34
N ALA A 11 -27.15 -3.60 -1.04
CA ALA A 11 -28.18 -3.15 -1.97
C ALA A 11 -28.07 -3.77 -3.37
N GLY A 12 -27.12 -4.70 -3.60
CA GLY A 12 -26.87 -5.31 -4.91
C GLY A 12 -26.24 -4.35 -5.91
N LEU A 13 -25.62 -3.26 -5.44
CA LEU A 13 -24.86 -2.34 -6.27
C LEU A 13 -23.39 -2.75 -6.29
N GLU A 14 -22.82 -2.80 -7.49
CA GLU A 14 -21.40 -3.07 -7.70
C GLU A 14 -20.66 -1.79 -8.05
N LEU A 15 -19.49 -1.61 -7.46
CA LEU A 15 -18.57 -0.54 -7.86
C LEU A 15 -17.98 -0.88 -9.22
N GLN A 16 -18.07 0.07 -10.13
CA GLN A 16 -17.48 0.00 -11.45
C GLN A 16 -16.22 0.84 -11.43
N THR A 17 -15.07 0.19 -11.37
CA THR A 17 -13.79 0.88 -11.52
C THR A 17 -13.73 1.58 -12.89
N PRO A 18 -12.87 2.60 -13.04
CA PRO A 18 -12.70 3.27 -14.32
C PRO A 18 -12.37 2.28 -15.45
N THR A 19 -13.28 2.18 -16.41
CA THR A 19 -13.12 1.43 -17.66
C THR A 19 -12.68 2.38 -18.76
N LEU A 20 -11.75 1.97 -19.64
CA LEU A 20 -11.31 2.77 -20.78
C LEU A 20 -11.81 2.19 -22.10
N LYS A 21 -12.44 3.06 -22.89
CA LYS A 21 -12.99 2.74 -24.21
C LYS A 21 -12.37 3.60 -25.30
N VAL A 22 -12.24 3.03 -26.50
CA VAL A 22 -11.77 3.71 -27.72
C VAL A 22 -12.77 3.49 -28.85
N ILE A 23 -12.58 4.18 -29.98
CA ILE A 23 -13.44 4.03 -31.16
C ILE A 23 -12.94 2.87 -32.04
N ASN A 24 -13.85 1.94 -32.34
CA ASN A 24 -13.58 0.81 -33.24
C ASN A 24 -13.84 1.15 -34.72
N SER A 25 -13.58 0.20 -35.61
CA SER A 25 -13.73 0.39 -37.07
C SER A 25 -15.16 0.67 -37.54
N LYS A 26 -16.18 0.46 -36.69
CA LYS A 26 -17.59 0.78 -36.96
C LYS A 26 -17.99 2.17 -36.44
N GLY A 27 -17.08 2.89 -35.79
CA GLY A 27 -17.38 4.17 -35.14
C GLY A 27 -18.03 4.04 -33.77
N GLU A 28 -18.01 2.85 -33.17
CA GLU A 28 -18.63 2.54 -31.88
C GLU A 28 -17.59 2.55 -30.74
N TRP A 29 -18.02 2.79 -29.51
CA TRP A 29 -17.16 2.70 -28.33
C TRP A 29 -16.94 1.25 -27.93
N GLU A 30 -15.68 0.82 -27.87
CA GLU A 30 -15.27 -0.53 -27.49
C GLU A 30 -14.32 -0.47 -26.29
N THR A 31 -14.57 -1.32 -25.28
CA THR A 31 -13.71 -1.40 -24.09
C THR A 31 -12.38 -2.06 -24.43
N VAL A 32 -11.28 -1.40 -24.07
CA VAL A 32 -9.90 -1.93 -24.27
C VAL A 32 -9.12 -2.08 -22.97
N ILE A 33 -9.65 -1.50 -21.87
CA ILE A 33 -9.19 -1.70 -20.50
C ILE A 33 -10.43 -1.80 -19.61
N GLU A 34 -10.70 -2.99 -19.06
CA GLU A 34 -11.83 -3.23 -18.16
C GLU A 34 -11.61 -2.62 -16.77
N ASP A 35 -10.36 -2.61 -16.30
CA ASP A 35 -10.00 -1.99 -15.03
C ASP A 35 -8.74 -1.14 -15.21
N MET A 36 -8.94 0.18 -15.21
CA MET A 36 -7.86 1.17 -15.28
C MET A 36 -7.25 1.44 -13.90
N GLY A 37 -7.80 0.84 -12.84
CA GLY A 37 -7.53 1.20 -11.45
C GLY A 37 -8.09 2.57 -11.08
N PHE A 38 -7.82 3.00 -9.86
CA PHE A 38 -8.22 4.31 -9.33
C PHE A 38 -7.24 4.77 -8.25
N PRO A 39 -7.09 6.09 -8.02
CA PRO A 39 -6.21 6.59 -6.98
C PRO A 39 -6.76 6.24 -5.59
N ALA A 40 -5.93 5.60 -4.75
CA ALA A 40 -6.28 5.34 -3.37
C ALA A 40 -6.06 6.59 -2.49
N GLY A 41 -7.15 7.29 -2.17
CA GLY A 41 -7.18 8.36 -1.17
C GLY A 41 -6.57 9.69 -1.61
N LEU A 42 -5.39 10.02 -1.09
CA LEU A 42 -4.72 11.31 -1.31
C LEU A 42 -4.44 11.56 -2.81
N PRO A 43 -4.19 12.82 -3.23
CA PRO A 43 -3.76 13.13 -4.59
C PRO A 43 -2.55 12.27 -4.99
N LYS A 44 -2.74 11.47 -6.04
CA LYS A 44 -1.72 10.57 -6.58
C LYS A 44 -1.76 10.62 -8.10
N TYR A 45 -0.60 10.46 -8.70
CA TYR A 45 -0.51 10.16 -10.12
C TYR A 45 -0.86 8.68 -10.32
N MET A 46 -1.68 8.42 -11.35
CA MET A 46 -1.84 7.09 -11.90
C MET A 46 -1.46 7.12 -13.38
N THR A 47 -0.87 6.03 -13.83
CA THR A 47 -0.40 5.88 -15.21
C THR A 47 -1.16 4.75 -15.87
N VAL A 48 -1.58 4.98 -17.12
CA VAL A 48 -2.33 4.01 -17.93
C VAL A 48 -1.57 3.82 -19.23
N ASP A 49 -1.12 2.60 -19.49
CA ASP A 49 -0.42 2.29 -20.73
C ASP A 49 -1.42 2.12 -21.89
N LEU A 50 -1.41 3.08 -22.80
CA LEU A 50 -2.26 3.08 -24.00
C LEU A 50 -1.56 2.48 -25.23
N THR A 51 -0.34 1.95 -25.07
CA THR A 51 0.43 1.36 -26.17
C THR A 51 -0.36 0.22 -26.81
N GLY A 52 -0.63 0.34 -28.12
CA GLY A 52 -1.38 -0.66 -28.87
C GLY A 52 -2.86 -0.78 -28.49
N LYS A 53 -3.43 0.16 -27.72
CA LYS A 53 -4.84 0.11 -27.29
C LYS A 53 -5.82 0.76 -28.25
N PHE A 54 -5.36 1.59 -29.18
CA PHE A 54 -6.22 2.21 -30.18
C PHE A 54 -6.48 1.24 -31.34
N LEU A 55 -7.76 1.03 -31.66
CA LEU A 55 -8.21 0.10 -32.70
C LEU A 55 -8.26 0.73 -34.11
N THR A 56 -8.13 2.06 -34.16
CA THR A 56 -8.17 2.89 -35.38
C THR A 56 -7.28 4.13 -35.18
N ASP A 57 -7.15 4.97 -36.20
CA ASP A 57 -6.48 6.29 -36.11
C ASP A 57 -7.34 7.36 -35.39
N ASP A 58 -8.40 6.95 -34.67
CA ASP A 58 -9.21 7.80 -33.81
C ASP A 58 -8.74 7.70 -32.35
N TYR A 59 -8.04 8.74 -31.88
CA TYR A 59 -7.43 8.79 -30.55
C TYR A 59 -8.35 9.31 -29.45
N ARG A 60 -9.67 9.36 -29.67
CA ARG A 60 -10.62 9.69 -28.61
C ARG A 60 -10.71 8.53 -27.62
N ILE A 61 -10.58 8.87 -26.34
CA ILE A 61 -10.81 7.95 -25.24
C ILE A 61 -12.10 8.31 -24.50
N LYS A 62 -12.72 7.32 -23.89
CA LYS A 62 -13.83 7.50 -22.95
C LYS A 62 -13.54 6.69 -21.69
N ILE A 63 -13.60 7.35 -20.55
CA ILE A 63 -13.49 6.72 -19.23
C ILE A 63 -14.90 6.64 -18.64
N THR A 64 -15.32 5.46 -18.19
CA THR A 64 -16.63 5.26 -17.54
C THR A 64 -16.47 4.61 -16.16
N THR A 65 -17.15 5.15 -15.15
CA THR A 65 -17.15 4.67 -13.76
C THR A 65 -18.40 5.17 -13.04
N ASN A 66 -18.83 4.47 -11.98
CA ASN A 66 -19.82 4.97 -11.02
C ASN A 66 -19.18 5.46 -9.70
N MET A 67 -17.85 5.42 -9.61
CA MET A 67 -17.11 5.87 -8.43
C MET A 67 -16.95 7.39 -8.42
N PRO A 68 -17.03 8.05 -7.26
CA PRO A 68 -16.79 9.48 -7.12
C PRO A 68 -15.29 9.80 -7.20
N ILE A 69 -14.73 9.76 -8.41
CA ILE A 69 -13.31 10.04 -8.67
C ILE A 69 -13.17 11.44 -9.27
N TYR A 70 -12.31 12.25 -8.63
CA TYR A 70 -12.02 13.61 -9.06
C TYR A 70 -10.65 13.66 -9.74
N TRP A 71 -10.64 14.09 -10.99
CA TRP A 71 -9.43 14.25 -11.81
C TRP A 71 -9.09 15.73 -11.90
N ASP A 72 -7.95 16.13 -11.36
CA ASP A 72 -7.46 17.50 -11.48
C ASP A 72 -6.82 17.76 -12.86
N GLN A 73 -6.04 16.78 -13.34
CA GLN A 73 -5.34 16.88 -14.61
C GLN A 73 -5.23 15.51 -15.29
N ILE A 74 -5.38 15.50 -16.63
CA ILE A 74 -5.06 14.36 -17.49
C ILE A 74 -3.92 14.79 -18.41
N LEU A 75 -2.81 14.06 -18.35
CA LEU A 75 -1.62 14.29 -19.17
C LEU A 75 -1.42 13.10 -20.10
N VAL A 76 -1.08 13.38 -21.36
CA VAL A 76 -0.79 12.34 -22.37
C VAL A 76 0.67 12.47 -22.78
N SER A 77 1.39 11.36 -22.75
CA SER A 77 2.75 11.27 -23.25
C SER A 77 2.80 10.28 -24.41
N THR A 78 3.30 10.74 -25.56
CA THR A 78 3.68 9.90 -26.70
C THR A 78 5.19 9.67 -26.75
N PHE A 79 5.91 10.11 -25.71
CA PHE A 79 7.35 10.03 -25.65
C PHE A 79 7.78 8.57 -25.47
N SER A 80 8.28 7.97 -26.54
CA SER A 80 8.76 6.58 -26.58
C SER A 80 10.25 6.46 -26.27
N ASP A 81 11.00 7.56 -26.33
CA ASP A 81 12.45 7.55 -26.20
C ASP A 81 12.88 7.63 -24.74
N ARG A 82 12.76 6.51 -24.02
CA ARG A 82 13.39 6.40 -22.70
C ARG A 82 14.90 6.50 -22.91
N GLY A 83 15.47 7.67 -22.63
CA GLY A 83 16.92 7.80 -22.47
C GLY A 83 17.44 6.70 -21.52
N PRO A 84 18.74 6.40 -21.53
CA PRO A 84 19.26 5.27 -20.77
C PRO A 84 18.88 5.41 -19.28
N ILE A 85 18.15 4.44 -18.74
CA ILE A 85 17.82 4.36 -17.32
C ILE A 85 18.72 3.30 -16.70
N THR A 86 19.39 3.65 -15.60
CA THR A 86 20.15 2.71 -14.79
C THR A 86 19.48 2.56 -13.43
N VAL A 87 19.11 1.34 -13.08
CA VAL A 87 18.53 1.02 -11.77
C VAL A 87 19.62 0.40 -10.90
N THR A 88 19.79 0.93 -9.69
CA THR A 88 20.66 0.36 -8.65
C THR A 88 19.79 -0.04 -7.47
N SER A 89 19.58 -1.34 -7.29
CA SER A 89 18.83 -1.86 -6.14
C SER A 89 19.71 -1.84 -4.90
N LEU A 90 19.20 -1.25 -3.82
CA LEU A 90 19.81 -1.29 -2.50
C LEU A 90 18.87 -2.06 -1.57
N TYR A 91 19.47 -2.88 -0.71
CA TYR A 91 18.75 -3.54 0.38
C TYR A 91 19.07 -2.83 1.70
N PRO A 92 18.15 -2.84 2.68
CA PRO A 92 18.39 -2.26 4.01
C PRO A 92 19.74 -2.71 4.57
N PHE A 93 20.66 -1.78 4.84
CA PHE A 93 21.92 -2.09 5.50
C PHE A 93 21.71 -2.32 7.00
N ARG A 94 20.83 -1.49 7.58
CA ARG A 94 20.36 -1.58 8.95
C ARG A 94 18.89 -1.17 8.99
N ALA A 95 18.10 -1.84 9.82
CA ALA A 95 16.74 -1.44 10.12
C ALA A 95 16.43 -1.66 11.61
N GLU A 96 15.86 -0.64 12.24
CA GLU A 96 15.51 -0.66 13.67
C GLU A 96 14.04 -0.30 13.87
N LEU A 97 13.26 -1.23 14.41
CA LEU A 97 11.89 -0.97 14.84
C LEU A 97 11.91 -0.27 16.20
N ARG A 98 11.25 0.88 16.29
CA ARG A 98 11.18 1.68 17.51
C ARG A 98 9.84 2.38 17.66
N TRP A 99 9.52 2.76 18.90
CA TRP A 99 8.46 3.73 19.14
C TRP A 99 8.92 5.12 18.68
N ARG A 100 8.19 5.71 17.75
CA ARG A 100 8.45 7.08 17.27
C ARG A 100 7.42 8.08 17.76
N GLY A 101 6.16 7.66 17.91
CA GLY A 101 5.03 8.54 18.13
C GLY A 101 4.47 9.12 16.83
N TYR A 102 3.65 10.16 16.95
CA TYR A 102 2.84 10.68 15.84
C TYR A 102 3.44 11.98 15.28
N PRO A 103 3.76 12.05 13.98
CA PRO A 103 4.14 13.29 13.32
C PRO A 103 3.02 14.34 13.41
N GLU A 104 3.41 15.61 13.56
CA GLU A 104 2.47 16.73 13.53
C GLU A 104 1.77 16.82 12.17
N VAL A 105 0.45 16.77 12.20
CA VAL A 105 -0.41 16.95 11.02
C VAL A 105 -0.54 18.43 10.72
N MET A 106 -0.30 18.83 9.47
CA MET A 106 -0.34 20.20 9.02
C MET A 106 -1.24 20.36 7.79
N LEU A 107 -1.90 21.51 7.68
CA LEU A 107 -2.63 21.95 6.49
C LEU A 107 -2.04 23.31 6.07
N PRO A 108 -0.96 23.35 5.27
CA PRO A 108 -0.22 24.57 4.99
C PRO A 108 -1.07 25.69 4.39
N ASP A 109 -2.09 25.34 3.60
CA ASP A 109 -3.04 26.24 2.95
C ASP A 109 -4.47 26.13 3.53
N GLY A 110 -4.64 25.37 4.63
CA GLY A 110 -5.93 25.09 5.27
C GLY A 110 -6.82 24.10 4.50
N ARG A 111 -6.31 23.44 3.45
CA ARG A 111 -7.06 22.48 2.63
C ARG A 111 -6.48 21.08 2.73
N TYR A 112 -7.34 20.08 2.53
CA TYR A 112 -6.91 18.69 2.40
C TYR A 112 -6.22 18.46 1.05
N PRO A 113 -5.30 17.50 0.95
CA PRO A 113 -4.82 16.58 2.00
C PRO A 113 -3.89 17.24 3.03
N PRO A 114 -3.79 16.70 4.27
CA PRO A 114 -2.75 17.13 5.20
C PRO A 114 -1.35 16.69 4.75
N VAL A 115 -0.34 17.37 5.26
CA VAL A 115 1.07 16.95 5.24
C VAL A 115 1.55 16.66 6.66
N TYR A 116 2.65 15.91 6.80
CA TYR A 116 3.16 15.48 8.10
C TYR A 116 4.55 16.06 8.36
N ASN A 117 4.74 16.72 9.50
CA ASN A 117 6.04 17.18 9.95
C ASN A 117 6.73 16.12 10.79
N HIS A 118 7.62 15.35 10.17
CA HIS A 118 8.36 14.29 10.83
C HIS A 118 9.40 14.77 11.86
N HIS A 119 9.65 16.08 11.97
CA HIS A 119 10.54 16.64 12.99
C HIS A 119 9.83 17.04 14.29
N ARG A 120 8.49 17.14 14.27
CA ARG A 120 7.69 17.50 15.43
C ARG A 120 6.71 16.38 15.74
N LEU A 121 6.78 15.89 16.97
CA LEU A 121 5.83 14.91 17.47
C LEU A 121 4.69 15.59 18.21
N THR A 122 3.48 15.06 18.06
CA THR A 122 2.32 15.47 18.84
C THR A 122 2.09 14.54 20.03
N GLY A 123 1.13 14.93 20.88
CA GLY A 123 0.66 14.10 22.00
C GLY A 123 0.05 12.77 21.56
N PRO A 124 -0.36 11.93 22.52
CA PRO A 124 -0.85 10.58 22.23
C PRO A 124 -2.08 10.61 21.32
N ALA A 125 -2.09 9.74 20.30
CA ALA A 125 -3.27 9.49 19.49
C ALA A 125 -4.19 8.48 20.19
N ILE A 126 -5.50 8.65 19.99
CA ILE A 126 -6.55 7.78 20.52
C ILE A 126 -6.90 6.76 19.43
N TRP A 127 -5.94 5.93 19.06
CA TRP A 127 -6.16 4.85 18.09
C TRP A 127 -6.16 3.51 18.82
N GLU A 128 -7.05 2.63 18.39
CA GLU A 128 -7.15 1.28 18.94
C GLU A 128 -6.08 0.37 18.34
N ASN A 129 -5.60 -0.57 19.14
CA ASN A 129 -4.72 -1.63 18.68
C ASN A 129 -5.48 -2.93 18.46
N LEU A 130 -5.11 -3.65 17.41
CA LEU A 130 -5.47 -5.06 17.27
C LEU A 130 -4.76 -5.86 18.36
N ALA A 131 -5.48 -6.72 19.09
CA ALA A 131 -4.87 -7.56 20.11
C ALA A 131 -3.97 -8.62 19.49
N GLY A 132 -2.78 -8.85 20.06
CA GLY A 132 -1.89 -9.89 19.58
C GLY A 132 -0.42 -9.63 19.86
N TYR A 133 0.41 -10.46 19.24
CA TYR A 133 1.87 -10.34 19.31
C TYR A 133 2.38 -9.51 18.15
N TYR A 134 3.06 -8.43 18.48
CA TYR A 134 3.76 -7.53 17.57
C TYR A 134 5.25 -7.83 17.61
N THR A 135 5.97 -7.36 16.61
CA THR A 135 7.43 -7.45 16.59
C THR A 135 8.01 -6.63 17.75
N ARG A 136 9.00 -7.19 18.45
CA ARG A 136 9.77 -6.51 19.50
C ARG A 136 10.58 -5.36 18.91
N TYR A 137 10.80 -4.32 19.71
CA TYR A 137 11.70 -3.24 19.34
C TYR A 137 13.15 -3.72 19.20
N GLY A 138 13.90 -3.02 18.36
CA GLY A 138 15.31 -3.30 18.08
C GLY A 138 15.53 -3.68 16.62
N ASP A 139 16.60 -4.43 16.39
CA ASP A 139 17.05 -4.82 15.05
C ASP A 139 16.02 -5.71 14.36
N VAL A 140 15.56 -5.25 13.20
CA VAL A 140 14.67 -5.98 12.28
C VAL A 140 15.27 -6.10 10.88
N THR A 141 16.55 -5.78 10.71
CA THR A 141 17.27 -5.86 9.43
C THR A 141 17.08 -7.20 8.72
N PRO A 142 17.13 -8.38 9.40
CA PRO A 142 16.94 -9.66 8.73
C PRO A 142 15.55 -9.83 8.10
N LEU A 143 14.52 -9.21 8.67
CA LEU A 143 13.13 -9.33 8.19
C LEU A 143 12.84 -8.46 6.96
N LEU A 144 13.75 -7.56 6.58
CA LEU A 144 13.56 -6.63 5.46
C LEU A 144 14.46 -6.93 4.27
N LYS A 145 15.04 -8.13 4.23
CA LYS A 145 15.89 -8.58 3.13
C LYS A 145 15.09 -9.18 1.98
N GLU A 146 13.99 -9.85 2.29
CA GLU A 146 13.16 -10.58 1.33
C GLU A 146 11.68 -10.47 1.69
N SER A 147 10.80 -10.67 0.70
CA SER A 147 9.35 -10.79 0.90
C SER A 147 8.99 -12.26 1.10
N ASP A 148 9.27 -12.78 2.29
CA ASP A 148 9.19 -14.21 2.62
C ASP A 148 8.11 -14.52 3.67
N ASP A 149 7.05 -13.72 3.69
CA ASP A 149 5.97 -13.73 4.68
C ASP A 149 6.40 -13.48 6.14
N LYS A 150 7.68 -13.19 6.45
CA LYS A 150 8.13 -12.82 7.81
C LYS A 150 8.08 -11.31 8.00
N TYR A 151 7.08 -10.84 8.76
CA TYR A 151 6.78 -9.42 8.86
C TYR A 151 7.44 -8.68 10.01
N VAL A 152 7.68 -7.39 9.80
CA VAL A 152 7.74 -6.44 10.92
C VAL A 152 6.30 -6.02 11.26
N ILE A 153 5.73 -6.65 12.28
CA ILE A 153 4.37 -6.37 12.75
C ILE A 153 4.38 -5.10 13.60
N MET A 154 3.87 -4.01 13.03
CA MET A 154 3.88 -2.68 13.63
C MET A 154 2.52 -2.30 14.22
N SER A 155 2.55 -1.60 15.35
CA SER A 155 1.42 -0.87 15.92
C SER A 155 1.48 0.58 15.44
N HIS A 156 0.38 1.31 15.57
CA HIS A 156 0.37 2.73 15.30
C HIS A 156 1.40 3.48 16.18
N GLY A 157 2.09 4.46 15.59
CA GLY A 157 3.17 5.20 16.28
C GLY A 157 4.52 4.49 16.30
N ASP A 158 4.60 3.24 15.86
CA ASP A 158 5.88 2.60 15.55
C ASP A 158 6.48 3.16 14.25
N GLU A 159 7.80 3.07 14.15
CA GLU A 159 8.59 3.40 12.98
C GLU A 159 9.68 2.34 12.78
N VAL A 160 9.95 1.97 11.53
CA VAL A 160 11.18 1.29 11.17
C VAL A 160 12.14 2.33 10.60
N ALA A 161 13.21 2.64 11.32
CA ALA A 161 14.28 3.49 10.80
C ALA A 161 15.22 2.63 9.94
N ILE A 162 15.32 2.95 8.65
CA ILE A 162 16.09 2.17 7.66
C ILE A 162 17.26 3.00 7.14
N ASP A 163 18.45 2.41 7.21
CA ASP A 163 19.67 2.94 6.60
C ASP A 163 20.03 2.13 5.36
N PHE A 164 20.44 2.82 4.29
CA PHE A 164 20.99 2.20 3.08
C PHE A 164 22.47 2.57 2.93
N ASP A 165 23.28 1.62 2.47
CA ASP A 165 24.70 1.88 2.23
C ASP A 165 24.90 2.70 0.95
N ALA A 166 25.12 4.00 1.13
CA ALA A 166 25.36 4.94 0.04
C ALA A 166 26.65 4.64 -0.76
N THR A 167 27.60 3.87 -0.21
CA THR A 167 28.84 3.52 -0.92
C THR A 167 28.60 2.52 -2.06
N LEU A 168 27.46 1.81 -2.02
CA LEU A 168 27.03 0.91 -3.10
C LEU A 168 26.40 1.66 -4.28
N VAL A 169 26.15 2.96 -4.14
CA VAL A 169 25.56 3.78 -5.22
C VAL A 169 26.67 4.24 -6.17
N PRO A 170 26.59 3.92 -7.48
CA PRO A 170 27.61 4.34 -8.43
C PRO A 170 27.67 5.86 -8.59
N ALA A 171 28.84 6.38 -8.98
CA ALA A 171 29.00 7.79 -9.33
C ALA A 171 28.03 8.18 -10.46
N LEU A 172 27.44 9.36 -10.37
CA LEU A 172 26.48 9.84 -11.37
C LEU A 172 27.23 10.30 -12.63
N PRO A 173 26.96 9.74 -13.82
CA PRO A 173 27.61 10.21 -15.04
C PRO A 173 27.23 11.66 -15.35
N GLU A 174 28.10 12.36 -16.09
CA GLU A 174 27.84 13.74 -16.50
C GLU A 174 26.54 13.84 -17.32
N GLY A 175 25.70 14.83 -16.99
CA GLY A 175 24.40 15.06 -17.65
C GLY A 175 23.25 14.18 -17.14
N TRP A 176 23.48 13.28 -16.19
CA TRP A 176 22.43 12.45 -15.59
C TRP A 176 21.82 13.10 -14.35
N SER A 177 20.56 12.81 -14.07
CA SER A 177 19.90 13.07 -12.78
C SER A 177 19.73 11.76 -12.00
N ARG A 178 19.54 11.87 -10.68
CA ARG A 178 19.25 10.73 -9.80
C ARG A 178 17.95 10.96 -9.07
N ASP A 179 17.09 9.96 -9.12
CA ASP A 179 15.88 9.86 -8.33
C ASP A 179 15.94 8.60 -7.45
N PHE A 180 15.07 8.57 -6.43
CA PHE A 180 14.97 7.46 -5.49
C PHE A 180 13.55 6.91 -5.53
N PHE A 181 13.44 5.58 -5.57
CA PHE A 181 12.19 4.87 -5.43
C PHE A 181 12.28 3.97 -4.21
N PHE A 182 11.33 4.13 -3.28
CA PHE A 182 11.20 3.27 -2.13
C PHE A 182 10.15 2.21 -2.42
N TYR A 183 10.58 0.95 -2.45
CA TYR A 183 9.70 -0.19 -2.58
C TYR A 183 9.45 -0.79 -1.19
N ALA A 184 8.18 -0.89 -0.81
CA ALA A 184 7.75 -1.56 0.40
C ALA A 184 6.76 -2.66 0.02
N ASP A 185 6.96 -3.83 0.62
CA ASP A 185 6.07 -4.96 0.53
C ASP A 185 5.45 -5.20 1.91
N GLY A 186 4.14 -5.41 1.94
CA GLY A 186 3.44 -5.63 3.19
C GLY A 186 1.93 -5.50 3.11
N PHE A 187 1.31 -5.91 4.21
CA PHE A 187 -0.13 -5.91 4.36
C PHE A 187 -0.56 -4.85 5.37
N ASN A 188 -1.74 -4.26 5.14
CA ASN A 188 -2.40 -3.40 6.12
C ASN A 188 -3.63 -4.11 6.66
N LYS A 189 -3.79 -4.07 7.99
CA LYS A 189 -4.99 -4.52 8.66
C LYS A 189 -5.59 -3.36 9.44
N ASP A 190 -6.83 -3.03 9.14
CA ASP A 190 -7.55 -1.94 9.79
C ASP A 190 -8.41 -2.45 10.96
N THR A 191 -8.85 -1.51 11.78
CA THR A 191 -9.77 -1.75 12.91
C THR A 191 -11.21 -1.42 12.52
N ASP A 192 -11.55 -1.37 11.22
CA ASP A 192 -12.91 -1.10 10.77
C ASP A 192 -13.82 -2.26 11.22
N PRO A 193 -14.96 -2.00 11.89
CA PRO A 193 -15.86 -3.05 12.34
C PRO A 193 -16.37 -3.97 11.22
N ASN A 194 -16.36 -3.50 9.96
CA ASN A 194 -16.78 -4.26 8.79
C ASN A 194 -15.63 -5.06 8.15
N SER A 195 -14.40 -4.94 8.67
CA SER A 195 -13.26 -5.73 8.23
C SER A 195 -13.17 -7.05 8.99
N ALA A 196 -12.80 -8.12 8.29
CA ALA A 196 -12.58 -9.42 8.92
C ALA A 196 -11.43 -9.35 9.93
N TYR A 197 -11.63 -9.98 11.09
CA TYR A 197 -10.63 -10.05 12.17
C TYR A 197 -10.12 -8.68 12.66
N SER A 198 -10.96 -7.65 12.64
CA SER A 198 -10.64 -6.25 13.02
C SER A 198 -10.32 -6.03 14.51
N LEU A 199 -10.22 -7.10 15.30
CA LEU A 199 -9.90 -7.06 16.73
C LEU A 199 -8.56 -7.71 17.08
N THR A 200 -7.97 -8.46 16.15
CA THR A 200 -6.79 -9.27 16.40
C THR A 200 -5.76 -9.13 15.29
N VAL A 201 -4.47 -9.19 15.64
CA VAL A 201 -3.39 -9.24 14.64
C VAL A 201 -3.58 -10.48 13.76
N GLN A 202 -3.83 -11.63 14.39
CA GLN A 202 -4.08 -12.89 13.70
C GLN A 202 -5.47 -12.93 13.04
N PRO A 203 -5.67 -13.77 12.00
CA PRO A 203 -4.63 -14.49 11.26
C PRO A 203 -3.71 -13.55 10.46
N LEU A 204 -2.43 -13.88 10.33
CA LEU A 204 -1.51 -13.15 9.47
C LEU A 204 -1.80 -13.43 7.99
N PRO A 205 -1.80 -12.42 7.12
CA PRO A 205 -1.85 -12.61 5.67
C PRO A 205 -0.55 -13.24 5.16
N PHE A 206 -0.58 -13.80 3.95
CA PHE A 206 0.60 -14.32 3.24
C PHE A 206 0.40 -14.14 1.73
N HIS A 207 1.49 -14.08 0.97
CA HIS A 207 1.43 -13.69 -0.45
C HIS A 207 0.65 -14.69 -1.33
N GLU A 208 0.76 -15.99 -1.03
CA GLU A 208 0.10 -17.06 -1.81
C GLU A 208 -1.37 -17.28 -1.43
N MET A 209 -1.94 -16.46 -0.53
CA MET A 209 -3.35 -16.60 -0.14
C MET A 209 -4.28 -16.19 -1.28
N SER A 210 -5.40 -16.89 -1.46
CA SER A 210 -6.37 -16.56 -2.52
C SER A 210 -7.12 -15.26 -2.27
N GLY A 211 -7.21 -14.85 -1.01
CA GLY A 211 -7.79 -13.59 -0.56
C GLY A 211 -7.68 -13.46 0.95
N TYR A 212 -8.03 -12.29 1.49
CA TYR A 212 -8.14 -12.09 2.93
C TYR A 212 -9.57 -11.69 3.31
N PRO A 213 -10.23 -12.39 4.25
CA PRO A 213 -9.74 -13.58 4.95
C PRO A 213 -9.63 -14.79 4.00
N TYR A 214 -8.62 -15.63 4.21
CA TYR A 214 -8.39 -16.85 3.42
C TYR A 214 -9.29 -18.01 3.90
N PRO A 215 -9.63 -18.98 3.03
CA PRO A 215 -10.48 -20.12 3.37
C PRO A 215 -9.80 -21.08 4.38
N GLU A 216 -10.57 -21.98 4.98
CA GLU A 216 -10.09 -22.87 6.06
C GLU A 216 -8.99 -23.87 5.64
N ASP A 217 -8.90 -24.18 4.34
CA ASP A 217 -7.88 -25.03 3.74
C ASP A 217 -6.56 -24.29 3.42
N GLU A 218 -6.55 -22.97 3.57
CA GLU A 218 -5.37 -22.12 3.50
C GLU A 218 -4.88 -21.74 4.90
N CYS A 219 -3.57 -21.61 5.06
CA CYS A 219 -3.00 -21.12 6.31
C CYS A 219 -1.69 -20.39 6.08
N TYR A 220 -1.44 -19.41 6.95
CA TYR A 220 -0.13 -18.78 7.05
C TYR A 220 0.96 -19.85 7.32
N PRO A 221 2.17 -19.72 6.74
CA PRO A 221 3.23 -20.71 6.93
C PRO A 221 3.62 -20.92 8.40
N PHE A 222 3.63 -22.19 8.84
CA PHE A 222 4.07 -22.62 10.18
C PHE A 222 5.23 -23.62 10.11
N ASP A 223 6.05 -23.55 9.07
CA ASP A 223 7.28 -24.32 9.00
C ASP A 223 8.29 -23.87 10.10
N PRO A 224 9.37 -24.65 10.34
CA PRO A 224 10.32 -24.34 11.40
C PRO A 224 10.94 -22.95 11.32
N GLU A 225 11.08 -22.38 10.13
CA GLU A 225 11.68 -21.05 9.95
C GLU A 225 10.71 -19.95 10.37
N HIS A 226 9.45 -20.04 9.95
CA HIS A 226 8.40 -19.11 10.35
C HIS A 226 8.10 -19.18 11.85
N MET A 227 8.06 -20.39 12.42
CA MET A 227 7.88 -20.57 13.86
C MET A 227 9.03 -19.91 14.64
N LYS A 228 10.28 -20.11 14.19
CA LYS A 228 11.44 -19.46 14.80
C LYS A 228 11.38 -17.94 14.68
N TYR A 229 10.96 -17.42 13.53
CA TYR A 229 10.73 -15.98 13.36
C TYR A 229 9.70 -15.45 14.39
N MET A 230 8.56 -16.12 14.54
CA MET A 230 7.54 -15.69 15.49
C MET A 230 8.07 -15.71 16.94
N GLU A 231 8.81 -16.74 17.33
CA GLU A 231 9.42 -16.85 18.66
C GLU A 231 10.47 -15.77 18.91
N ASP A 232 11.35 -15.52 17.92
CA ASP A 232 12.45 -14.57 18.05
C ASP A 232 11.96 -13.12 17.98
N TYR A 233 10.98 -12.81 17.11
CA TYR A 233 10.57 -11.44 16.79
C TYR A 233 9.22 -11.05 17.39
N ASN A 234 8.19 -11.90 17.36
CA ASN A 234 6.82 -11.52 17.70
C ASN A 234 6.53 -11.72 19.18
N THR A 235 7.22 -10.94 20.02
CA THR A 235 7.17 -11.09 21.49
C THR A 235 6.57 -9.89 22.22
N ARG A 236 6.19 -8.82 21.51
CA ARG A 236 5.54 -7.65 22.11
C ARG A 236 4.02 -7.86 22.14
N LEU A 237 3.51 -8.36 23.27
CA LEU A 237 2.09 -8.55 23.48
C LEU A 237 1.37 -7.22 23.69
N ILE A 238 0.45 -6.87 22.79
CA ILE A 238 -0.49 -5.76 22.97
C ILE A 238 -1.88 -6.34 23.27
N ARG A 239 -2.48 -5.84 24.34
CA ARG A 239 -3.85 -6.20 24.75
C ARG A 239 -4.80 -5.09 24.29
N SER A 240 -5.95 -5.47 23.76
CA SER A 240 -7.05 -4.54 23.48
C SER A 240 -8.12 -4.71 24.55
N GLU A 241 -8.47 -3.62 25.23
CA GLU A 241 -9.59 -3.62 26.19
C GLU A 241 -10.92 -3.82 25.45
N TRP A 242 -11.05 -3.28 24.24
CA TRP A 242 -12.22 -3.48 23.38
C TRP A 242 -12.42 -4.95 23.00
N ALA A 243 -11.35 -5.64 22.56
CA ALA A 243 -11.43 -7.08 22.26
C ALA A 243 -11.80 -7.94 23.49
N ALA A 244 -11.57 -7.45 24.72
CA ALA A 244 -11.99 -8.13 25.94
C ALA A 244 -13.45 -7.87 26.31
N MET A 245 -14.04 -6.74 25.88
CA MET A 245 -15.44 -6.36 26.15
C MET A 245 -16.45 -6.96 25.18
N VAL A 246 -16.03 -7.32 23.96
CA VAL A 246 -16.90 -7.83 22.88
C VAL A 246 -16.88 -9.38 22.80
N ARG A 247 -16.30 -10.05 23.80
CA ARG A 247 -16.34 -11.52 23.95
C ARG A 247 -17.53 -11.99 24.78
#